data_AF-A0A1J8PNY2-F1
#
_entry.id   AF-A0A1J8PNY2-F1
#
_cell.length_a   1.000
_cell.length_b   1.000
_cell.length_c   1.000
_cell.angle_alpha   90.00
_cell.angle_beta   90.00
_cell.angle_gamma   90.00
#
_symmetry.space_group_name_H-M   'P 1'
#
loop_
_entity.id
_entity.type
_entity.pdbx_description
1 polymer ?
#
loop_
_entity_poly.entity_id
_entity_poly.type
_entity_poly.pdbx_seq_one_letter_code
_entity_poly.pdbx_strand_id
1 'polypeptide(L)'
;IASGTGGFVINGESAWDESGFSVSSAGDVNGDGLDDLIVGVYMAKFDGKVQAGKSYVVFGKADGAAVDLSTIASGTGGFVINGENAGDYSGYSVSSAGDVNGDGLDDLIIGAYGASPDGSGDKVGRSFVIFGKTDTTAVNLADISAAGGDIAHTIDFQGDANTDKNDTLTGTSADELFIAGLGNDVLTGNGGTDVFNAGAGDDTIIINADNLAKLSSKVLSNHLLARVDGGGNTDTLKLAGTDLTLDLTQIDNGRIQDIEIIDLTGSGDTS
;
A
#
# COMPACT_ATOMS: atom_id res chain seq x y z
N ILE A 1 -12.86 -24.35 -1.43
CA ILE A 1 -12.63 -24.39 -2.90
C ILE A 1 -13.54 -25.47 -3.49
N ALA A 2 -14.71 -25.09 -4.02
CA ALA A 2 -15.67 -26.04 -4.59
C ALA A 2 -15.97 -25.64 -6.05
N SER A 3 -15.60 -26.54 -6.98
CA SER A 3 -15.91 -26.59 -8.43
C SER A 3 -14.87 -26.18 -9.49
N GLY A 4 -13.62 -25.87 -9.18
CA GLY A 4 -12.58 -25.66 -10.20
C GLY A 4 -11.18 -25.76 -9.64
N THR A 5 -10.22 -26.22 -10.46
CA THR A 5 -8.78 -26.24 -10.16
C THR A 5 -8.35 -24.86 -9.63
N GLY A 6 -8.16 -24.73 -8.32
CA GLY A 6 -7.86 -23.43 -7.71
C GLY A 6 -6.58 -22.81 -8.27
N GLY A 7 -6.55 -21.47 -8.31
CA GLY A 7 -5.43 -20.66 -8.80
C GLY A 7 -5.55 -20.24 -10.27
N PHE A 8 -4.57 -19.44 -10.71
CA PHE A 8 -4.39 -19.00 -12.10
C PHE A 8 -2.90 -19.02 -12.47
N VAL A 9 -2.61 -19.01 -13.78
CA VAL A 9 -1.24 -18.91 -14.30
C VAL A 9 -0.91 -17.46 -14.66
N ILE A 10 0.34 -17.07 -14.47
CA ILE A 10 0.89 -15.79 -14.95
C ILE A 10 1.89 -16.10 -16.07
N ASN A 11 1.60 -15.67 -17.30
CA ASN A 11 2.44 -15.91 -18.47
C ASN A 11 3.34 -14.69 -18.77
N GLY A 12 4.60 -14.95 -19.10
CA GLY A 12 5.57 -13.91 -19.46
C GLY A 12 5.20 -13.10 -20.71
N GLU A 13 5.70 -11.86 -20.78
CA GLU A 13 5.44 -10.93 -21.89
C GLU A 13 6.20 -11.31 -23.18
N SER A 14 7.52 -11.55 -23.06
CA SER A 14 8.40 -11.80 -24.21
C SER A 14 9.34 -12.98 -23.99
N ALA A 15 9.80 -13.57 -25.09
CA ALA A 15 10.79 -14.64 -25.06
C ALA A 15 12.12 -14.14 -24.49
N TRP A 16 12.77 -14.97 -23.66
CA TRP A 16 14.08 -14.70 -23.02
C TRP A 16 14.11 -13.63 -21.93
N ASP A 17 12.96 -13.07 -21.55
CA ASP A 17 12.86 -12.07 -20.48
C ASP A 17 12.97 -12.68 -19.07
N GLU A 18 12.92 -14.01 -18.94
CA GLU A 18 13.03 -14.76 -17.67
C GLU A 18 12.04 -14.31 -16.59
N SER A 19 10.77 -14.14 -16.98
CA SER A 19 9.70 -13.80 -16.03
C SER A 19 9.54 -14.85 -14.94
N GLY A 20 9.35 -14.40 -13.70
CA GLY A 20 9.20 -15.30 -12.54
C GLY A 20 10.54 -15.72 -11.93
N PHE A 21 11.65 -15.07 -12.31
CA PHE A 21 12.95 -15.28 -11.67
C PHE A 21 12.92 -14.95 -10.17
N SER A 22 12.20 -13.90 -9.81
CA SER A 22 11.88 -13.52 -8.43
C SER A 22 10.40 -13.18 -8.34
N VAL A 23 9.73 -13.67 -7.31
CA VAL A 23 8.31 -13.43 -7.04
C VAL A 23 8.09 -13.23 -5.55
N SER A 24 7.09 -12.45 -5.19
CA SER A 24 6.67 -12.23 -3.80
C SER A 24 5.19 -11.88 -3.73
N SER A 25 4.58 -12.05 -2.54
CA SER A 25 3.39 -11.25 -2.20
C SER A 25 3.77 -9.77 -2.25
N ALA A 26 2.83 -8.93 -2.71
CA ALA A 26 2.95 -7.49 -2.72
C ALA A 26 2.20 -6.82 -1.55
N GLY A 27 1.26 -7.52 -0.90
CA GLY A 27 0.26 -6.85 -0.06
C GLY A 27 -0.85 -6.23 -0.90
N ASP A 28 -1.75 -5.45 -0.31
CA ASP A 28 -2.80 -4.74 -1.04
C ASP A 28 -2.28 -3.38 -1.52
N VAL A 29 -1.65 -3.36 -2.71
CA VAL A 29 -0.99 -2.15 -3.21
C VAL A 29 -1.96 -1.21 -3.91
N ASN A 30 -3.19 -1.66 -4.18
CA ASN A 30 -4.22 -0.90 -4.87
C ASN A 30 -5.45 -0.57 -3.99
N GLY A 31 -5.47 -1.05 -2.75
CA GLY A 31 -6.51 -0.76 -1.77
C GLY A 31 -7.85 -1.43 -2.04
N ASP A 32 -7.86 -2.54 -2.78
CA ASP A 32 -9.10 -3.24 -3.16
C ASP A 32 -9.50 -4.36 -2.18
N GLY A 33 -8.68 -4.61 -1.15
CA GLY A 33 -8.88 -5.61 -0.11
C GLY A 33 -8.31 -6.98 -0.45
N LEU A 34 -7.64 -7.15 -1.59
CA LEU A 34 -7.01 -8.40 -2.01
C LEU A 34 -5.49 -8.23 -2.09
N ASP A 35 -4.75 -9.17 -1.50
CA ASP A 35 -3.30 -9.22 -1.68
C ASP A 35 -2.93 -9.36 -3.16
N ASP A 36 -2.01 -8.50 -3.60
CA ASP A 36 -1.44 -8.45 -4.92
C ASP A 36 -0.14 -9.28 -5.01
N LEU A 37 0.39 -9.42 -6.23
CA LEU A 37 1.62 -10.16 -6.50
C LEU A 37 2.62 -9.30 -7.26
N ILE A 38 3.91 -9.47 -6.99
CA ILE A 38 4.99 -8.87 -7.79
C ILE A 38 5.84 -9.95 -8.48
N VAL A 39 6.11 -9.75 -9.77
CA VAL A 39 6.88 -10.65 -10.63
C VAL A 39 8.06 -9.90 -11.24
N GLY A 40 9.28 -10.33 -10.89
CA GLY A 40 10.53 -9.81 -11.43
C GLY A 40 10.92 -10.44 -12.78
N VAL A 41 11.40 -9.60 -13.70
CA VAL A 41 11.71 -9.93 -15.10
C VAL A 41 13.01 -9.24 -15.51
N TYR A 42 14.11 -9.66 -14.89
CA TYR A 42 15.39 -8.93 -14.90
C TYR A 42 16.13 -8.92 -16.24
N MET A 43 15.82 -9.85 -17.16
CA MET A 43 16.40 -9.86 -18.52
C MET A 43 15.63 -8.98 -19.50
N ALA A 44 14.47 -8.44 -19.10
CA ALA A 44 13.61 -7.67 -19.99
C ALA A 44 14.32 -6.45 -20.59
N LYS A 45 13.98 -6.19 -21.85
CA LYS A 45 14.34 -4.97 -22.57
C LYS A 45 13.27 -3.91 -22.36
N PHE A 46 13.68 -2.69 -22.07
CA PHE A 46 12.79 -1.53 -22.02
C PHE A 46 13.39 -0.38 -22.82
N ASP A 47 12.59 0.25 -23.68
CA ASP A 47 12.99 1.42 -24.48
C ASP A 47 14.37 1.29 -25.17
N GLY A 48 14.60 0.16 -25.84
CA GLY A 48 15.89 -0.10 -26.50
C GLY A 48 17.01 -0.63 -25.60
N LYS A 49 16.89 -0.52 -24.28
CA LYS A 49 17.90 -0.87 -23.28
C LYS A 49 17.80 -2.35 -22.90
N VAL A 50 18.79 -3.12 -23.31
CA VAL A 50 18.89 -4.57 -23.02
C VAL A 50 19.18 -4.77 -21.53
N GLN A 51 18.48 -5.70 -20.88
CA GLN A 51 18.68 -6.02 -19.45
C GLN A 51 18.51 -4.80 -18.53
N ALA A 52 17.67 -3.84 -18.92
CA ALA A 52 17.18 -2.85 -17.98
C ALA A 52 16.34 -3.50 -16.88
N GLY A 53 15.65 -4.58 -17.26
CA GLY A 53 14.76 -5.31 -16.38
C GLY A 53 13.41 -4.63 -16.26
N LYS A 54 12.41 -5.42 -15.88
CA LYS A 54 11.07 -4.98 -15.53
C LYS A 54 10.60 -5.73 -14.30
N SER A 55 9.61 -5.17 -13.61
CA SER A 55 8.77 -5.90 -12.68
C SER A 55 7.31 -5.66 -13.02
N TYR A 56 6.44 -6.60 -12.66
CA TYR A 56 5.00 -6.50 -12.88
C TYR A 56 4.28 -6.68 -11.58
N VAL A 57 3.40 -5.74 -11.26
CA VAL A 57 2.42 -5.88 -10.20
C VAL A 57 1.17 -6.45 -10.84
N VAL A 58 0.70 -7.57 -10.31
CA VAL A 58 -0.52 -8.26 -10.74
C VAL A 58 -1.52 -8.13 -9.61
N PHE A 59 -2.63 -7.45 -9.89
CA PHE A 59 -3.66 -7.26 -8.87
C PHE A 59 -4.35 -8.57 -8.50
N GLY A 60 -4.66 -8.71 -7.22
CA GLY A 60 -5.42 -9.79 -6.65
C GLY A 60 -6.78 -9.92 -7.33
N LYS A 61 -7.29 -11.15 -7.43
CA LYS A 61 -8.62 -11.40 -8.01
C LYS A 61 -9.25 -12.69 -7.54
N ALA A 62 -10.58 -12.71 -7.56
CA ALA A 62 -11.37 -13.86 -7.15
C ALA A 62 -11.55 -14.93 -8.25
N ASP A 63 -11.37 -14.57 -9.52
CA ASP A 63 -11.48 -15.52 -10.63
C ASP A 63 -10.17 -16.27 -10.89
N GLY A 64 -10.27 -17.43 -11.56
CA GLY A 64 -9.13 -18.27 -11.93
C GLY A 64 -8.61 -18.01 -13.35
N ALA A 65 -8.94 -16.88 -13.99
CA ALA A 65 -8.50 -16.62 -15.36
C ALA A 65 -6.99 -16.42 -15.42
N ALA A 66 -6.33 -16.89 -16.49
CA ALA A 66 -4.90 -16.63 -16.68
C ALA A 66 -4.61 -15.12 -16.77
N VAL A 67 -3.42 -14.72 -16.34
CA VAL A 67 -2.89 -13.36 -16.48
C VAL A 67 -1.72 -13.41 -17.45
N ASP A 68 -1.74 -12.54 -18.46
CA ASP A 68 -0.59 -12.34 -19.35
C ASP A 68 0.10 -11.03 -18.96
N LEU A 69 1.41 -11.05 -18.71
CA LEU A 69 2.16 -9.84 -18.32
C LEU A 69 2.12 -8.73 -19.39
N SER A 70 1.87 -9.08 -20.65
CA SER A 70 1.60 -8.10 -21.71
C SER A 70 0.31 -7.30 -21.48
N THR A 71 -0.70 -7.90 -20.86
CA THR A 71 -1.95 -7.22 -20.47
C THR A 71 -1.70 -6.26 -19.30
N ILE A 72 -0.88 -6.69 -18.33
CA ILE A 72 -0.42 -5.83 -17.23
C ILE A 72 0.40 -4.64 -17.78
N ALA A 73 1.30 -4.88 -18.74
CA ALA A 73 2.07 -3.83 -19.40
C ALA A 73 1.18 -2.78 -20.10
N SER A 74 -0.02 -3.19 -20.53
CA SER A 74 -1.02 -2.31 -21.14
C SER A 74 -1.94 -1.61 -20.13
N GLY A 75 -1.71 -1.80 -18.83
CA GLY A 75 -2.43 -1.12 -17.76
C GLY A 75 -3.77 -1.78 -17.40
N THR A 76 -3.91 -3.10 -17.56
CA THR A 76 -5.11 -3.84 -17.16
C THR A 76 -4.76 -4.91 -16.14
N GLY A 77 -5.44 -4.91 -14.99
CA GLY A 77 -5.25 -5.91 -13.92
C GLY A 77 -3.95 -5.76 -13.13
N GLY A 78 -3.31 -4.59 -13.19
CA GLY A 78 -2.04 -4.29 -12.55
C GLY A 78 -1.25 -3.24 -13.32
N PHE A 79 0.04 -3.09 -13.00
CA PHE A 79 0.94 -2.17 -13.68
C PHE A 79 2.36 -2.72 -13.83
N VAL A 80 3.10 -2.16 -14.79
CA VAL A 80 4.51 -2.50 -15.04
C VAL A 80 5.43 -1.44 -14.44
N ILE A 81 6.58 -1.90 -13.94
CA ILE A 81 7.66 -1.09 -13.40
C ILE A 81 8.88 -1.28 -14.30
N ASN A 82 9.25 -0.24 -15.03
CA ASN A 82 10.28 -0.29 -16.06
C ASN A 82 11.65 0.11 -15.50
N GLY A 83 12.67 -0.71 -15.76
CA GLY A 83 14.06 -0.42 -15.40
C GLY A 83 14.64 0.81 -16.09
N GLU A 84 15.70 1.37 -15.52
CA GLU A 84 16.26 2.65 -15.96
C GLU A 84 17.30 2.52 -17.07
N ASN A 85 18.40 1.80 -16.82
CA ASN A 85 19.55 1.72 -17.73
C ASN A 85 19.85 0.30 -18.16
N ALA A 86 20.51 0.16 -19.32
CA ALA A 86 20.90 -1.15 -19.83
C ALA A 86 21.89 -1.84 -18.87
N GLY A 87 21.61 -3.09 -18.51
CA GLY A 87 22.46 -3.86 -17.60
C GLY A 87 22.27 -3.54 -16.12
N ASP A 88 21.21 -2.79 -15.74
CA ASP A 88 20.83 -2.56 -14.34
C ASP A 88 20.23 -3.83 -13.70
N TYR A 89 19.63 -4.70 -14.52
CA TYR A 89 18.95 -5.93 -14.08
C TYR A 89 17.90 -5.67 -12.99
N SER A 90 17.08 -4.63 -13.16
CA SER A 90 15.97 -4.36 -12.24
C SER A 90 14.98 -5.53 -12.21
N GLY A 91 14.40 -5.83 -11.05
CA GLY A 91 13.52 -6.99 -10.88
C GLY A 91 14.27 -8.30 -10.68
N TYR A 92 15.60 -8.25 -10.43
CA TYR A 92 16.36 -9.43 -10.02
C TYR A 92 15.92 -9.95 -8.64
N SER A 93 15.55 -9.04 -7.75
CA SER A 93 14.90 -9.33 -6.47
C SER A 93 13.73 -8.39 -6.27
N VAL A 94 12.58 -8.94 -5.89
CA VAL A 94 11.35 -8.19 -5.58
C VAL A 94 10.78 -8.66 -4.25
N SER A 95 10.17 -7.75 -3.49
CA SER A 95 9.48 -8.03 -2.23
C SER A 95 8.39 -6.98 -1.97
N SER A 96 7.39 -7.33 -1.17
CA SER A 96 6.59 -6.33 -0.45
C SER A 96 7.50 -5.58 0.54
N ALA A 97 7.19 -4.31 0.77
CA ALA A 97 7.79 -3.46 1.79
C ALA A 97 6.82 -3.14 2.95
N GLY A 98 5.54 -3.51 2.82
CA GLY A 98 4.45 -2.96 3.63
C GLY A 98 4.17 -1.50 3.27
N ASP A 99 3.20 -0.87 3.92
CA ASP A 99 2.96 0.57 3.81
C ASP A 99 4.07 1.37 4.52
N VAL A 100 5.12 1.76 3.77
CA VAL A 100 6.29 2.45 4.35
C VAL A 100 6.14 3.96 4.35
N ASN A 101 5.18 4.51 3.60
CA ASN A 101 4.91 5.94 3.56
C ASN A 101 3.72 6.35 4.44
N GLY A 102 2.89 5.41 4.89
CA GLY A 102 1.72 5.63 5.74
C GLY A 102 0.45 6.00 5.00
N ASP A 103 0.36 5.85 3.67
CA ASP A 103 -0.80 6.30 2.89
C ASP A 103 -2.00 5.35 2.92
N GLY A 104 -1.86 4.19 3.55
CA GLY A 104 -2.90 3.17 3.60
C GLY A 104 -2.77 2.08 2.54
N LEU A 105 -1.78 2.14 1.64
CA LEU A 105 -1.50 1.15 0.61
C LEU A 105 -0.17 0.44 0.88
N ASP A 106 -0.09 -0.86 0.57
CA ASP A 106 1.19 -1.55 0.67
C ASP A 106 2.18 -1.11 -0.42
N ASP A 107 3.45 -0.96 -0.05
CA ASP A 107 4.52 -0.58 -0.94
C ASP A 107 5.40 -1.78 -1.35
N LEU A 108 6.27 -1.54 -2.33
CA LEU A 108 7.11 -2.55 -2.94
C LEU A 108 8.58 -2.16 -2.86
N ILE A 109 9.47 -3.13 -2.82
CA ILE A 109 10.91 -2.92 -2.99
C ILE A 109 11.51 -3.77 -4.10
N ILE A 110 12.32 -3.15 -4.95
CA ILE A 110 12.93 -3.76 -6.13
C ILE A 110 14.43 -3.55 -6.12
N GLY A 111 15.18 -4.64 -6.34
CA GLY A 111 16.64 -4.61 -6.52
C GLY A 111 17.04 -4.51 -7.98
N ALA A 112 17.96 -3.60 -8.27
CA ALA A 112 18.68 -3.47 -9.53
C ALA A 112 20.19 -3.57 -9.24
N TYR A 113 20.68 -4.79 -9.05
CA TYR A 113 22.04 -5.04 -8.57
C TYR A 113 23.13 -4.60 -9.56
N GLY A 114 22.79 -4.49 -10.85
CA GLY A 114 23.72 -4.06 -11.89
C GLY A 114 23.85 -2.54 -12.00
N ALA A 115 23.00 -1.78 -11.33
CA ALA A 115 22.93 -0.34 -11.52
C ALA A 115 24.13 0.41 -10.94
N SER A 116 24.44 1.57 -11.53
CA SER A 116 25.50 2.47 -11.10
C SER A 116 24.92 3.86 -10.82
N PRO A 117 24.72 4.25 -9.55
CA PRO A 117 24.13 5.54 -9.18
C PRO A 117 24.87 6.76 -9.72
N ASP A 118 26.19 6.65 -9.90
CA ASP A 118 27.07 7.71 -10.40
C ASP A 118 27.36 7.62 -11.91
N GLY A 119 26.75 6.64 -12.59
CA GLY A 119 26.99 6.40 -14.01
C GLY A 119 28.42 5.92 -14.35
N SER A 120 29.22 5.53 -13.34
CA SER A 120 30.60 5.05 -13.52
C SER A 120 30.69 3.73 -14.30
N GLY A 121 29.59 2.96 -14.32
CA GLY A 121 29.58 1.57 -14.79
C GLY A 121 30.06 0.57 -13.74
N ASP A 122 30.47 1.05 -12.55
CA ASP A 122 30.74 0.20 -11.40
C ASP A 122 29.39 -0.26 -10.85
N LYS A 123 29.11 -1.55 -11.00
CA LYS A 123 27.83 -2.20 -10.64
C LYS A 123 27.66 -2.28 -9.11
N VAL A 124 27.56 -1.13 -8.45
CA VAL A 124 27.41 -1.03 -6.99
C VAL A 124 25.98 -1.32 -6.53
N GLY A 125 25.02 -1.30 -7.46
CA GLY A 125 23.62 -1.64 -7.24
C GLY A 125 22.76 -0.47 -6.77
N ARG A 126 21.45 -0.61 -6.99
CA ARG A 126 20.40 0.26 -6.42
C ARG A 126 19.23 -0.58 -5.93
N SER A 127 18.51 -0.02 -4.95
CA SER A 127 17.21 -0.50 -4.51
C SER A 127 16.20 0.64 -4.67
N PHE A 128 14.98 0.28 -5.05
CA PHE A 128 13.89 1.23 -5.26
C PHE A 128 12.69 0.83 -4.42
N VAL A 129 12.15 1.78 -3.68
CA VAL A 129 10.82 1.67 -3.08
C VAL A 129 9.82 2.23 -4.08
N ILE A 130 8.74 1.50 -4.31
CA ILE A 130 7.66 1.88 -5.23
C ILE A 130 6.41 1.97 -4.38
N PHE A 131 5.81 3.16 -4.31
CA PHE A 131 4.60 3.35 -3.52
C PHE A 131 3.40 2.67 -4.18
N GLY A 132 2.52 2.14 -3.33
CA GLY A 132 1.21 1.64 -3.71
C GLY A 132 0.40 2.71 -4.45
N LYS A 133 -0.50 2.28 -5.34
CA LYS A 133 -1.39 3.17 -6.08
C LYS A 133 -2.59 2.42 -6.67
N THR A 134 -3.70 3.15 -6.79
CA THR A 134 -4.98 2.61 -7.30
C THR A 134 -5.10 2.60 -8.82
N ASP A 135 -4.31 3.44 -9.51
CA ASP A 135 -4.28 3.44 -10.97
C ASP A 135 -3.34 2.35 -11.53
N THR A 136 -3.41 2.12 -12.85
CA THR A 136 -2.59 1.12 -13.55
C THR A 136 -1.48 1.73 -14.40
N THR A 137 -1.17 3.02 -14.19
CA THR A 137 -0.10 3.70 -14.94
C THR A 137 1.25 3.03 -14.67
N ALA A 138 2.09 2.97 -15.71
CA ALA A 138 3.42 2.38 -15.60
C ALA A 138 4.35 3.29 -14.78
N VAL A 139 5.18 2.68 -13.94
CA VAL A 139 6.23 3.36 -13.19
C VAL A 139 7.55 3.22 -13.93
N ASN A 140 8.31 4.31 -14.11
CA ASN A 140 9.67 4.21 -14.62
C ASN A 140 10.67 4.55 -13.51
N LEU A 141 11.64 3.67 -13.27
CA LEU A 141 12.65 3.89 -12.23
C LEU A 141 13.55 5.11 -12.51
N ALA A 142 13.59 5.55 -13.77
CA ALA A 142 14.24 6.80 -14.17
C ALA A 142 13.58 8.02 -13.49
N ASP A 143 12.25 8.02 -13.40
CA ASP A 143 11.47 9.13 -12.83
C ASP A 143 11.71 9.21 -11.31
N ILE A 144 11.74 8.06 -10.64
CA ILE A 144 12.08 7.96 -9.20
C ILE A 144 13.49 8.46 -8.92
N SER A 145 14.46 8.07 -9.76
CA SER A 145 15.85 8.52 -9.62
C SER A 145 16.02 10.03 -9.82
N ALA A 146 15.19 10.62 -10.69
CA ALA A 146 15.21 12.06 -10.97
C ALA A 146 14.48 12.88 -9.88
N ALA A 147 13.46 12.32 -9.24
CA ALA A 147 12.65 13.00 -8.23
C ALA A 147 13.43 13.38 -6.95
N GLY A 148 14.50 12.65 -6.60
CA GLY A 148 15.37 13.04 -5.49
C GLY A 148 14.72 12.92 -4.10
N GLY A 149 13.65 12.14 -3.95
CA GLY A 149 12.98 11.89 -2.68
C GLY A 149 11.83 12.84 -2.38
N ASP A 150 10.93 13.06 -3.34
CA ASP A 150 9.69 13.78 -3.09
C ASP A 150 8.91 13.09 -1.96
N ILE A 151 8.56 13.87 -0.93
CA ILE A 151 7.69 13.40 0.15
C ILE A 151 6.31 13.16 -0.46
N ALA A 152 5.86 11.91 -0.46
CA ALA A 152 4.56 11.51 -1.03
C ALA A 152 3.40 12.26 -0.36
N HIS A 153 3.47 12.43 0.96
CA HIS A 153 2.55 13.23 1.75
C HIS A 153 3.13 13.57 3.13
N THR A 154 2.60 14.61 3.78
CA THR A 154 3.04 15.03 5.12
C THR A 154 2.27 14.28 6.19
N ILE A 155 2.93 13.88 7.27
CA ILE A 155 2.25 13.46 8.50
C ILE A 155 1.57 14.70 9.09
N ASP A 156 0.24 14.70 9.15
CA ASP A 156 -0.55 15.83 9.65
C ASP A 156 -0.51 15.89 11.18
N PHE A 157 -0.61 14.73 11.83
CA PHE A 157 -0.58 14.60 13.27
C PHE A 157 0.43 13.56 13.71
N GLN A 158 1.51 14.02 14.36
CA GLN A 158 2.56 13.18 14.91
C GLN A 158 2.58 13.30 16.44
N GLY A 159 2.39 12.19 17.15
CA GLY A 159 2.62 12.07 18.59
C GLY A 159 4.11 11.91 18.94
N ASP A 160 4.44 11.85 20.22
CA ASP A 160 5.83 11.77 20.69
C ASP A 160 6.43 10.37 20.48
N ALA A 161 7.23 10.23 19.41
CA ALA A 161 7.88 8.97 19.06
C ALA A 161 8.87 8.41 20.10
N ASN A 162 9.27 9.16 21.14
CA ASN A 162 10.37 8.79 22.03
C ASN A 162 10.01 8.75 23.51
N THR A 163 8.77 9.08 23.89
CA THR A 163 8.30 8.95 25.27
C THR A 163 6.96 8.23 25.28
N ASP A 164 6.75 7.35 26.26
CA ASP A 164 5.50 6.61 26.49
C ASP A 164 4.40 7.57 26.99
N LYS A 165 4.13 8.61 26.19
CA LYS A 165 3.31 9.75 26.56
C LYS A 165 2.01 9.69 25.78
N ASN A 166 0.93 9.53 26.53
CA ASN A 166 -0.42 9.63 26.02
C ASN A 166 -0.66 11.00 25.37
N ASP A 167 -0.92 10.97 24.07
CA ASP A 167 -1.26 12.11 23.24
C ASP A 167 -2.76 12.17 22.96
N THR A 168 -3.22 13.37 22.61
CA THR A 168 -4.58 13.59 22.14
C THR A 168 -4.49 14.36 20.85
N LEU A 169 -4.74 13.66 19.74
CA LEU A 169 -4.65 14.17 18.38
C LEU A 169 -6.07 14.34 17.84
N THR A 170 -6.40 15.53 17.34
CA THR A 170 -7.75 15.85 16.87
C THR A 170 -7.66 16.49 15.49
N GLY A 171 -8.11 15.74 14.48
CA GLY A 171 -8.20 16.14 13.09
C GLY A 171 -9.38 17.03 12.78
N THR A 172 -9.55 17.25 11.48
CA THR A 172 -10.56 18.15 10.93
C THR A 172 -11.51 17.39 10.00
N SER A 173 -11.91 18.00 8.90
CA SER A 173 -12.69 17.32 7.86
C SER A 173 -11.87 17.16 6.57
N ALA A 174 -10.56 17.43 6.63
CA ALA A 174 -9.65 17.18 5.52
C ALA A 174 -9.12 15.74 5.64
N ASP A 175 -8.47 15.25 4.59
CA ASP A 175 -7.84 13.93 4.63
C ASP A 175 -6.53 14.07 5.41
N GLU A 176 -6.38 13.32 6.51
CA GLU A 176 -5.23 13.46 7.42
C GLU A 176 -4.55 12.12 7.76
N LEU A 177 -3.21 12.15 7.87
CA LEU A 177 -2.40 11.06 8.39
C LEU A 177 -2.05 11.29 9.86
N PHE A 178 -2.46 10.36 10.72
CA PHE A 178 -2.12 10.30 12.13
C PHE A 178 -1.08 9.20 12.40
N ILE A 179 -0.02 9.56 13.12
CA ILE A 179 0.96 8.63 13.69
C ILE A 179 1.14 8.99 15.16
N ALA A 180 0.54 8.25 16.09
CA ALA A 180 0.57 8.62 17.50
C ALA A 180 1.83 8.11 18.23
N GLY A 181 2.19 6.84 18.07
CA GLY A 181 3.50 6.32 18.46
C GLY A 181 3.45 5.43 19.70
N LEU A 182 4.00 5.89 20.83
CA LEU A 182 3.99 5.13 22.09
C LEU A 182 3.08 5.81 23.10
N GLY A 183 2.39 5.02 23.92
CA GLY A 183 1.52 5.50 24.98
C GLY A 183 0.07 5.22 24.66
N ASN A 184 -0.83 5.48 25.60
CA ASN A 184 -2.26 5.24 25.40
C ASN A 184 -2.91 6.52 24.84
N ASP A 185 -3.01 6.59 23.53
CA ASP A 185 -3.33 7.77 22.75
C ASP A 185 -4.82 7.87 22.43
N VAL A 186 -5.28 9.10 22.19
CA VAL A 186 -6.64 9.38 21.71
C VAL A 186 -6.56 10.11 20.38
N LEU A 187 -7.02 9.46 19.31
CA LEU A 187 -7.02 9.99 17.95
C LEU A 187 -8.46 10.26 17.54
N THR A 188 -8.77 11.46 17.04
CA THR A 188 -10.13 11.82 16.60
C THR A 188 -10.09 12.36 15.17
N GLY A 189 -10.81 11.72 14.24
CA GLY A 189 -10.83 12.12 12.82
C GLY A 189 -11.57 13.43 12.57
N ASN A 190 -12.87 13.47 12.87
CA ASN A 190 -13.82 14.55 12.55
C ASN A 190 -14.26 14.65 11.07
N GLY A 191 -13.93 13.65 10.25
CA GLY A 191 -14.31 13.53 8.84
C GLY A 191 -13.07 13.51 7.95
N GLY A 192 -13.25 13.29 6.65
CA GLY A 192 -12.13 13.11 5.73
C GLY A 192 -11.67 11.66 5.60
N THR A 193 -10.79 11.45 4.63
CA THR A 193 -10.17 10.16 4.29
C THR A 193 -8.91 9.99 5.15
N ASP A 194 -9.13 9.65 6.42
CA ASP A 194 -8.05 9.64 7.41
C ASP A 194 -7.38 8.28 7.52
N VAL A 195 -6.06 8.29 7.72
CA VAL A 195 -5.28 7.11 8.12
C VAL A 195 -4.85 7.28 9.56
N PHE A 196 -5.27 6.35 10.41
CA PHE A 196 -4.88 6.29 11.82
C PHE A 196 -3.87 5.17 12.02
N ASN A 197 -2.65 5.52 12.42
CA ASN A 197 -1.65 4.59 12.94
C ASN A 197 -1.42 4.95 14.41
N ALA A 198 -2.10 4.26 15.33
CA ALA A 198 -2.07 4.61 16.75
C ALA A 198 -0.75 4.18 17.41
N GLY A 199 -0.27 2.96 17.16
CA GLY A 199 1.08 2.55 17.51
C GLY A 199 1.08 1.54 18.64
N ALA A 200 1.79 1.76 19.75
CA ALA A 200 1.81 0.83 20.86
C ALA A 200 1.25 1.48 22.13
N GLY A 201 0.29 0.82 22.76
CA GLY A 201 -0.45 1.34 23.90
C GLY A 201 -1.89 0.87 23.85
N ASP A 202 -2.68 1.18 24.87
CA ASP A 202 -4.13 0.96 24.77
C ASP A 202 -4.79 2.22 24.20
N ASP A 203 -4.95 2.27 22.88
CA ASP A 203 -5.34 3.47 22.15
C ASP A 203 -6.86 3.58 21.96
N THR A 204 -7.33 4.80 21.71
CA THR A 204 -8.72 5.08 21.36
C THR A 204 -8.79 5.91 20.08
N ILE A 205 -9.30 5.30 19.01
CA ILE A 205 -9.53 5.94 17.72
C ILE A 205 -11.02 6.29 17.60
N ILE A 206 -11.32 7.56 17.39
CA ILE A 206 -12.68 8.11 17.37
C ILE A 206 -13.01 8.58 15.95
N ILE A 207 -13.97 7.91 15.33
CA ILE A 207 -14.42 8.22 13.96
C ILE A 207 -15.89 8.62 13.93
N ASN A 208 -16.26 9.49 12.99
CA ASN A 208 -17.65 9.91 12.79
C ASN A 208 -18.28 9.26 11.54
N ALA A 209 -19.49 9.68 11.17
CA ALA A 209 -20.22 9.19 10.00
C ALA A 209 -19.44 9.33 8.69
N ASP A 210 -18.71 10.43 8.51
CA ASP A 210 -17.97 10.70 7.28
C ASP A 210 -16.74 9.80 7.19
N ASN A 211 -15.93 9.71 8.24
CA ASN A 211 -14.81 8.78 8.31
C ASN A 211 -15.24 7.33 8.04
N LEU A 212 -16.36 6.91 8.63
CA LEU A 212 -16.92 5.57 8.44
C LEU A 212 -17.34 5.31 6.97
N ALA A 213 -17.91 6.31 6.31
CA ALA A 213 -18.22 6.24 4.89
C ALA A 213 -16.95 6.12 4.03
N LYS A 214 -15.84 6.76 4.44
CA LYS A 214 -14.54 6.66 3.76
C LYS A 214 -13.85 5.31 3.97
N LEU A 215 -13.99 4.70 5.16
CA LEU A 215 -13.52 3.34 5.42
C LEU A 215 -14.21 2.30 4.52
N SER A 216 -15.49 2.52 4.22
CA SER A 216 -16.26 1.67 3.29
C SER A 216 -16.02 2.00 1.81
N SER A 217 -15.17 2.99 1.51
CA SER A 217 -14.86 3.45 0.17
C SER A 217 -13.50 2.90 -0.30
N LYS A 218 -13.46 2.43 -1.55
CA LYS A 218 -12.22 2.04 -2.26
C LYS A 218 -11.54 3.22 -2.99
N VAL A 219 -12.05 4.43 -2.78
CA VAL A 219 -11.56 5.62 -3.46
C VAL A 219 -10.43 6.21 -2.64
N LEU A 220 -9.22 6.14 -3.19
CA LEU A 220 -8.09 6.94 -2.74
C LEU A 220 -8.46 8.42 -2.85
N SER A 221 -8.15 9.20 -1.82
CA SER A 221 -8.24 10.65 -1.88
C SER A 221 -7.14 11.22 -2.78
N ASN A 222 -6.65 12.44 -2.52
CA ASN A 222 -5.48 12.94 -3.22
C ASN A 222 -4.23 12.07 -2.96
N HIS A 223 -4.13 11.45 -1.78
CA HIS A 223 -2.96 10.66 -1.38
C HIS A 223 -3.19 9.70 -0.21
N LEU A 224 -4.41 9.53 0.32
CA LEU A 224 -4.70 8.64 1.44
C LEU A 224 -5.86 7.69 1.13
N LEU A 225 -5.77 6.47 1.66
CA LEU A 225 -6.86 5.52 1.70
C LEU A 225 -7.26 5.26 3.15
N ALA A 226 -8.49 5.63 3.53
CA ALA A 226 -8.87 5.70 4.94
C ALA A 226 -8.59 4.40 5.70
N ARG A 227 -7.83 4.41 6.79
CA ARG A 227 -7.47 3.18 7.51
C ARG A 227 -7.50 3.44 9.01
N VAL A 228 -7.87 2.41 9.77
CA VAL A 228 -7.80 2.39 11.23
C VAL A 228 -6.86 1.27 11.63
N ASP A 229 -5.73 1.63 12.22
CA ASP A 229 -4.75 0.70 12.78
C ASP A 229 -4.49 1.08 14.24
N GLY A 230 -4.92 0.22 15.17
CA GLY A 230 -4.64 0.38 16.59
C GLY A 230 -3.19 -0.01 16.95
N GLY A 231 -2.58 -0.92 16.18
CA GLY A 231 -1.22 -1.39 16.37
C GLY A 231 -1.11 -2.43 17.50
N GLY A 232 -0.51 -2.05 18.62
CA GLY A 232 -0.08 -2.99 19.65
C GLY A 232 -0.79 -2.76 20.98
N ASN A 233 -1.33 -3.85 21.53
CA ASN A 233 -1.98 -4.01 22.83
C ASN A 233 -3.50 -4.13 22.74
N THR A 234 -4.28 -3.21 23.32
CA THR A 234 -5.74 -3.31 23.37
C THR A 234 -6.36 -2.00 22.96
N ASP A 235 -6.87 -1.98 21.74
CA ASP A 235 -7.24 -0.75 21.08
C ASP A 235 -8.75 -0.66 20.87
N THR A 236 -9.25 0.57 20.95
CA THR A 236 -10.68 0.88 20.89
C THR A 236 -11.01 1.72 19.66
N LEU A 237 -11.83 1.18 18.76
CA LEU A 237 -12.51 1.97 17.73
C LEU A 237 -13.85 2.46 18.27
N LYS A 238 -13.99 3.77 18.44
CA LYS A 238 -15.20 4.43 18.93
C LYS A 238 -15.95 5.14 17.81
N LEU A 239 -17.25 4.87 17.71
CA LEU A 239 -18.13 5.56 16.77
C LEU A 239 -18.77 6.79 17.44
N ALA A 240 -18.34 7.99 17.04
CA ALA A 240 -18.87 9.25 17.55
C ALA A 240 -19.96 9.80 16.63
N GLY A 241 -21.21 9.75 17.08
CA GLY A 241 -22.33 10.34 16.34
C GLY A 241 -23.70 9.83 16.79
N THR A 242 -24.67 9.97 15.89
CA THR A 242 -26.03 9.43 16.03
C THR A 242 -26.31 8.46 14.90
N ASP A 243 -26.93 7.31 15.22
CA ASP A 243 -27.46 6.35 14.25
C ASP A 243 -26.41 5.86 13.24
N LEU A 244 -25.22 5.51 13.74
CA LEU A 244 -24.13 4.99 12.91
C LEU A 244 -24.23 3.47 12.77
N THR A 245 -23.92 2.96 11.58
CA THR A 245 -23.88 1.51 11.32
C THR A 245 -22.50 1.11 10.84
N LEU A 246 -21.81 0.23 11.59
CA LEU A 246 -20.52 -0.33 11.18
C LEU A 246 -20.77 -1.64 10.41
N ASP A 247 -20.93 -1.52 9.09
CA ASP A 247 -21.07 -2.69 8.22
C ASP A 247 -19.70 -3.20 7.75
N LEU A 248 -19.15 -4.14 8.51
CA LEU A 248 -17.87 -4.80 8.18
C LEU A 248 -17.91 -5.58 6.86
N THR A 249 -19.08 -5.83 6.26
CA THR A 249 -19.16 -6.46 4.93
C THR A 249 -18.86 -5.50 3.78
N GLN A 250 -18.85 -4.19 4.06
CA GLN A 250 -18.54 -3.13 3.10
C GLN A 250 -17.13 -2.56 3.29
N ILE A 251 -16.43 -2.99 4.33
CA ILE A 251 -15.07 -2.55 4.65
C ILE A 251 -14.11 -3.66 4.22
N ASP A 252 -13.17 -3.30 3.37
CA ASP A 252 -12.18 -4.24 2.87
C ASP A 252 -11.25 -4.74 3.99
N ASN A 253 -10.72 -5.94 3.80
CA ASN A 253 -9.81 -6.53 4.77
C ASN A 253 -8.57 -5.65 4.96
N GLY A 254 -8.09 -5.49 6.19
CA GLY A 254 -6.94 -4.63 6.51
C GLY A 254 -7.25 -3.12 6.65
N ARG A 255 -8.46 -2.66 6.28
CA ARG A 255 -8.86 -1.25 6.48
C ARG A 255 -9.16 -0.90 7.95
N ILE A 256 -9.52 -1.91 8.74
CA ILE A 256 -9.57 -1.86 10.19
C ILE A 256 -8.73 -3.04 10.68
N GLN A 257 -7.64 -2.76 11.37
CA GLN A 257 -6.72 -3.76 11.91
C GLN A 257 -6.31 -3.41 13.33
N ASP A 258 -5.93 -4.45 14.08
CA ASP A 258 -5.44 -4.32 15.45
C ASP A 258 -6.39 -3.50 16.33
N ILE A 259 -7.67 -3.87 16.31
CA ILE A 259 -8.72 -3.31 17.17
C ILE A 259 -9.40 -4.45 17.92
N GLU A 260 -9.34 -4.42 19.26
CA GLU A 260 -9.96 -5.41 20.14
C GLU A 260 -11.35 -4.99 20.62
N ILE A 261 -11.61 -3.68 20.68
CA ILE A 261 -12.84 -3.12 21.24
C ILE A 261 -13.51 -2.20 20.23
N ILE A 262 -14.78 -2.46 19.94
CA ILE A 262 -15.63 -1.54 19.18
C ILE A 262 -16.61 -0.90 20.16
N ASP A 263 -16.43 0.40 20.41
CA ASP A 263 -17.29 1.20 21.28
C ASP A 263 -18.45 1.82 20.47
N LEU A 264 -19.63 1.19 20.62
CA LEU A 264 -20.91 1.63 20.03
C LEU A 264 -21.74 2.52 20.97
N THR A 265 -21.18 3.03 22.07
CA THR A 265 -21.92 3.84 23.08
C THR A 265 -22.28 5.26 22.62
N GLY A 266 -22.25 5.52 21.31
CA GLY A 266 -22.78 6.74 20.71
C GLY A 266 -24.26 6.98 21.05
N SER A 267 -24.73 8.17 20.72
CA SER A 267 -26.15 8.51 20.87
C SER A 267 -26.99 7.85 19.77
N GLY A 268 -28.28 7.57 20.01
CA GLY A 268 -29.17 6.97 19.00
C GLY A 268 -28.96 5.46 18.81
N ASP A 269 -29.50 4.92 17.73
CA ASP A 269 -29.46 3.49 17.39
C ASP A 269 -28.16 3.19 16.63
N THR A 270 -27.03 3.21 17.35
CA THR A 270 -25.71 2.81 16.79
C THR A 270 -25.58 1.28 16.83
N SER A 271 -25.24 0.66 15.70
CA SER A 271 -25.25 -0.81 15.54
C SER A 271 -24.09 -1.38 14.73
#